data_AF-A0A1V4Z297-F1
#
_entry.id   AF-A0A1V4Z297-F1
#
_cell.length_a   1.000
_cell.length_b   1.000
_cell.length_c   1.000
_cell.angle_alpha   90.00
_cell.angle_beta   90.00
_cell.angle_gamma   90.00
#
_symmetry.space_group_name_H-M   'P 1'
#
loop_
_entity.id
_entity.type
_entity.pdbx_description
1 polymer ?
#
loop_
_entity_poly.entity_id
_entity_poly.type
_entity_poly.pdbx_seq_one_letter_code
_entity_poly.pdbx_strand_id
1 'polypeptide(L)'
;MAAEISCPQIMHICGNTRALLPYIRESNFDCFSFDNVPVWCVRKALGNRMSILGSLDVIDLMPNGTPEQVYARTVECIKQGVDVVGSSCDVSYGTSLENLKAYVRACKETPIPDYDNIEDMIREVGAGKARRMKAESLGGGH
;
A
#
# COMPACT_ATOMS: atom_id res chain seq x y z
N MET A 1 3.69 -25.12 -11.73
CA MET A 1 3.48 -23.84 -12.44
C MET A 1 4.28 -22.69 -11.87
N ALA A 2 3.96 -22.13 -10.68
CA ALA A 2 4.76 -21.03 -10.12
C ALA A 2 6.23 -21.43 -9.90
N ALA A 3 6.47 -22.48 -9.11
CA ALA A 3 7.81 -23.02 -8.83
C ALA A 3 8.61 -23.56 -10.03
N GLU A 4 8.01 -23.62 -11.23
CA GLU A 4 8.67 -24.06 -12.46
C GLU A 4 9.26 -22.88 -13.26
N ILE A 5 8.94 -21.64 -12.87
CA ILE A 5 9.43 -20.42 -13.51
C ILE A 5 10.61 -19.90 -12.70
N SER A 6 11.78 -19.84 -13.33
CA SER A 6 13.06 -19.55 -12.66
C SER A 6 13.34 -18.06 -12.40
N CYS A 7 12.31 -17.22 -12.36
CA CYS A 7 12.44 -15.80 -12.11
C CYS A 7 11.38 -15.33 -11.09
N PRO A 8 11.60 -14.21 -10.38
CA PRO A 8 10.64 -13.70 -9.41
C PRO A 8 9.27 -13.46 -10.06
N GLN A 9 8.23 -13.95 -9.41
CA GLN A 9 6.87 -13.91 -9.92
C GLN A 9 6.02 -12.98 -9.06
N ILE A 10 5.41 -12.00 -9.73
CA ILE A 10 4.50 -11.05 -9.11
C ILE A 10 3.08 -11.39 -9.56
N MET A 11 2.21 -11.71 -8.61
CA MET A 11 0.79 -11.92 -8.88
C MET A 11 0.03 -10.62 -8.65
N HIS A 12 -0.75 -10.20 -9.65
CA HIS A 12 -1.64 -9.05 -9.54
C HIS A 12 -3.10 -9.46 -9.69
N ILE A 13 -3.97 -8.94 -8.81
CA ILE A 13 -5.42 -9.13 -8.87
C ILE A 13 -6.10 -7.80 -8.49
N CYS A 14 -6.86 -7.22 -9.42
CA CYS A 14 -7.60 -5.98 -9.20
C CYS A 14 -8.77 -6.15 -8.21
N GLY A 15 -9.22 -5.04 -7.63
CA GLY A 15 -10.39 -5.00 -6.74
C GLY A 15 -10.10 -5.43 -5.31
N ASN A 16 -11.17 -5.72 -4.57
CA ASN A 16 -11.07 -6.07 -3.16
C ASN A 16 -10.77 -7.57 -2.98
N THR A 17 -9.49 -7.89 -2.79
CA THR A 17 -8.98 -9.26 -2.66
C THR A 17 -8.93 -9.75 -1.21
N ARG A 18 -9.54 -9.04 -0.25
CA ARG A 18 -9.46 -9.36 1.18
C ARG A 18 -9.84 -10.81 1.50
N ALA A 19 -10.90 -11.32 0.86
CA ALA A 19 -11.37 -12.69 1.05
C ALA A 19 -10.42 -13.75 0.46
N LEU A 20 -9.56 -13.34 -0.49
CA LEU A 20 -8.63 -14.22 -1.20
C LEU A 20 -7.26 -14.32 -0.51
N LEU A 21 -6.92 -13.39 0.41
CA LEU A 21 -5.61 -13.34 1.06
C LEU A 21 -5.13 -14.67 1.66
N PRO A 22 -5.97 -15.50 2.31
CA PRO A 22 -5.54 -16.81 2.81
C PRO A 22 -5.08 -17.76 1.70
N TYR A 23 -5.73 -17.73 0.53
CA TYR A 23 -5.36 -18.58 -0.61
C TYR A 23 -4.14 -18.02 -1.34
N ILE A 24 -4.06 -16.69 -1.48
CA ILE A 24 -2.92 -15.98 -2.06
C ILE A 24 -1.65 -16.31 -1.28
N ARG A 25 -1.71 -16.34 0.06
CA ARG A 25 -0.57 -16.73 0.91
C ARG A 25 0.00 -18.12 0.59
N GLU A 26 -0.83 -19.04 0.14
CA GLU A 26 -0.43 -20.44 -0.15
C GLU A 26 -0.06 -20.65 -1.63
N SER A 27 -0.10 -19.59 -2.45
CA SER A 27 0.11 -19.67 -3.90
C SER A 27 1.58 -19.76 -4.35
N ASN A 28 2.53 -19.59 -3.42
CA ASN A 28 3.99 -19.64 -3.66
C ASN A 28 4.53 -18.62 -4.70
N PHE A 29 3.82 -17.52 -4.94
CA PHE A 29 4.39 -16.37 -5.65
C PHE A 29 5.33 -15.58 -4.73
N ASP A 30 6.33 -14.90 -5.31
CA ASP A 30 7.29 -14.11 -4.53
C ASP A 30 6.68 -12.80 -4.01
N CYS A 31 5.74 -12.23 -4.77
CA CYS A 31 5.12 -10.95 -4.44
C CYS A 31 3.64 -10.90 -4.83
N PHE A 32 2.83 -10.24 -3.99
CA PHE A 32 1.44 -9.92 -4.28
C PHE A 32 1.25 -8.42 -4.51
N SER A 33 0.86 -8.05 -5.74
CA SER A 33 0.45 -6.71 -6.12
C SER A 33 -1.05 -6.55 -5.90
N PHE A 34 -1.43 -5.70 -4.93
CA PHE A 34 -2.80 -5.57 -4.46
C PHE A 34 -3.42 -4.20 -4.77
N ASP A 35 -4.74 -4.18 -4.93
CA ASP A 35 -5.50 -2.97 -5.26
C ASP A 35 -6.26 -2.39 -4.05
N ASN A 36 -7.58 -2.61 -3.96
CA ASN A 36 -8.50 -1.98 -3.02
C ASN A 36 -8.52 -2.65 -1.63
N VAL A 37 -7.33 -2.95 -1.09
CA VAL A 37 -7.15 -3.52 0.24
C VAL A 37 -6.10 -2.70 1.01
N PRO A 38 -6.36 -2.28 2.27
CA PRO A 38 -5.37 -1.53 3.03
C PRO A 38 -4.07 -2.31 3.26
N VAL A 39 -2.91 -1.63 3.14
CA VAL A 39 -1.57 -2.25 3.25
C VAL A 39 -1.42 -3.04 4.55
N TRP A 40 -1.78 -2.46 5.69
CA TRP A 40 -1.72 -3.14 7.00
C TRP A 40 -2.51 -4.46 7.03
N CYS A 41 -3.62 -4.56 6.29
CA CYS A 41 -4.43 -5.77 6.23
C CYS A 41 -3.74 -6.85 5.41
N VAL A 42 -3.14 -6.47 4.29
CA VAL A 42 -2.38 -7.39 3.44
C VAL A 42 -1.14 -7.88 4.18
N ARG A 43 -0.36 -6.96 4.78
CA ARG A 43 0.82 -7.32 5.60
C ARG A 43 0.44 -8.25 6.76
N LYS A 44 -0.67 -7.99 7.45
CA LYS A 44 -1.14 -8.88 8.53
C LYS A 44 -1.45 -10.30 8.03
N ALA A 45 -2.09 -10.42 6.87
CA ALA A 45 -2.52 -11.71 6.34
C ALA A 45 -1.34 -12.53 5.77
N LEU A 46 -0.47 -11.88 5.00
CA LEU A 46 0.64 -12.53 4.30
C LEU A 46 1.91 -12.64 5.14
N GLY A 47 2.08 -11.77 6.14
CA GLY A 47 3.27 -11.73 6.99
C GLY A 47 4.54 -11.43 6.18
N ASN A 48 5.66 -12.03 6.58
CA ASN A 48 6.94 -11.96 5.86
C ASN A 48 7.15 -13.15 4.89
N ARG A 49 6.11 -13.95 4.60
CA ARG A 49 6.22 -15.09 3.67
C ARG A 49 6.24 -14.68 2.21
N MET A 50 5.67 -13.52 1.90
CA MET A 50 5.48 -13.02 0.54
C MET A 50 5.68 -11.52 0.57
N SER A 51 6.38 -10.99 -0.43
CA SER A 51 6.50 -9.54 -0.59
C SER A 51 5.15 -8.95 -0.98
N ILE A 52 4.89 -7.70 -0.64
CA ILE A 52 3.66 -7.00 -1.01
C ILE A 52 4.00 -5.74 -1.79
N LEU A 53 3.25 -5.51 -2.86
CA LEU A 53 3.35 -4.35 -3.72
C LEU A 53 2.02 -3.61 -3.72
N GLY A 54 2.05 -2.33 -3.37
CA GLY A 54 0.87 -1.46 -3.45
C GLY A 54 0.72 -0.45 -2.29
N SER A 55 -0.35 0.33 -2.24
CA SER A 55 -1.16 0.66 -3.40
C SER A 55 -1.55 2.13 -3.34
N LEU A 56 -1.18 2.86 -4.39
CA LEU A 56 -1.68 4.19 -4.69
C LEU A 56 -2.90 4.02 -5.59
N ASP A 57 -4.04 4.51 -5.12
CA ASP A 57 -5.30 4.41 -5.86
C ASP A 57 -5.19 5.10 -7.23
N VAL A 58 -5.54 4.35 -8.27
CA VAL A 58 -5.40 4.81 -9.66
C VAL A 58 -6.66 5.49 -10.17
N ILE A 59 -7.79 5.46 -9.47
CA ILE A 59 -9.06 6.01 -9.98
C ILE A 59 -9.28 7.45 -9.53
N ASP A 60 -9.07 7.75 -8.26
CA ASP A 60 -9.35 9.04 -7.64
C ASP A 60 -8.05 9.77 -7.27
N LEU A 61 -7.09 9.11 -6.62
CA LEU A 61 -5.90 9.76 -6.08
C LEU A 61 -4.88 10.12 -7.16
N MET A 62 -4.41 9.15 -7.95
CA MET A 62 -3.35 9.40 -8.93
C MET A 62 -3.76 10.39 -10.03
N PRO A 63 -4.94 10.25 -10.67
CA PRO A 63 -5.36 11.20 -11.71
C PRO A 63 -5.96 12.50 -11.18
N ASN A 64 -6.67 12.50 -10.04
CA ASN A 64 -7.45 13.67 -9.59
C ASN A 64 -6.97 14.28 -8.27
N GLY A 65 -6.06 13.64 -7.54
CA GLY A 65 -5.50 14.15 -6.30
C GLY A 65 -4.40 15.19 -6.51
N THR A 66 -3.98 15.82 -5.41
CA THR A 66 -2.86 16.76 -5.41
C THR A 66 -1.53 16.06 -5.16
N PRO A 67 -0.39 16.68 -5.55
CA PRO A 67 0.94 16.15 -5.25
C PRO A 67 1.16 15.86 -3.76
N GLU A 68 0.62 16.68 -2.87
CA GLU A 68 0.70 16.52 -1.41
C GLU A 68 -0.06 15.29 -0.94
N GLN A 69 -1.25 15.04 -1.50
CA GLN A 69 -2.05 13.85 -1.20
C GLN A 69 -1.33 12.58 -1.65
N VAL A 70 -0.76 12.59 -2.87
CA VAL A 70 0.02 11.45 -3.40
C VAL A 70 1.26 11.19 -2.56
N TYR A 71 1.99 12.24 -2.18
CA TYR A 71 3.14 12.13 -1.28
C TYR A 71 2.73 11.54 0.07
N ALA A 72 1.71 12.10 0.72
CA ALA A 72 1.25 11.65 2.03
C ALA A 72 0.76 10.20 2.01
N ARG A 73 0.05 9.79 0.96
CA ARG A 73 -0.38 8.41 0.78
C ARG A 73 0.80 7.46 0.55
N THR A 74 1.78 7.87 -0.25
CA THR A 74 3.02 7.10 -0.46
C THR A 74 3.75 6.86 0.86
N VAL A 75 3.96 7.91 1.65
CA VAL A 75 4.55 7.82 3.00
C VAL A 75 3.76 6.85 3.88
N GLU A 76 2.43 6.92 3.83
CA GLU A 76 1.56 6.01 4.60
C GLU A 76 1.76 4.55 4.18
N CYS A 77 1.79 4.24 2.88
CA CYS A 77 2.02 2.88 2.40
C CYS A 77 3.36 2.32 2.89
N ILE A 78 4.44 3.12 2.82
CA ILE A 78 5.77 2.75 3.32
C ILE A 78 5.70 2.46 4.82
N LYS A 79 5.11 3.36 5.61
CA LYS A 79 4.98 3.18 7.07
C LYS A 79 4.11 1.99 7.48
N GLN A 80 3.18 1.58 6.62
CA GLN A 80 2.34 0.39 6.84
C GLN A 80 3.01 -0.91 6.38
N GLY A 81 4.24 -0.84 5.87
CA GLY A 81 5.06 -1.98 5.57
C GLY A 81 4.79 -2.62 4.24
N VAL A 82 4.59 -1.83 3.19
CA VAL A 82 4.76 -2.32 1.82
C VAL A 82 6.24 -2.52 1.51
N ASP A 83 6.59 -3.60 0.78
CA ASP A 83 7.96 -3.83 0.33
C ASP A 83 8.29 -3.01 -0.91
N VAL A 84 7.32 -2.90 -1.83
CA VAL A 84 7.42 -2.10 -3.04
C VAL A 84 6.20 -1.19 -3.14
N VAL A 85 6.37 0.12 -2.93
CA VAL A 85 5.27 1.05 -3.23
C VAL A 85 5.06 1.06 -4.74
N GLY A 86 3.81 1.02 -5.16
CA GLY A 86 3.41 1.18 -6.55
C GLY A 86 1.98 1.66 -6.67
N SER A 87 1.57 1.95 -7.89
CA SER A 87 0.16 2.11 -8.23
C SER A 87 -0.61 0.81 -7.96
N SER A 88 -1.88 0.94 -7.62
CA SER A 88 -2.75 -0.19 -7.27
C SER A 88 -3.08 -1.09 -8.45
N CYS A 89 -2.93 -0.56 -9.66
CA CYS A 89 -3.00 -1.23 -10.96
C CYS A 89 -2.07 -0.45 -11.92
N ASP A 90 -2.37 -0.44 -13.22
CA ASP A 90 -1.73 0.43 -14.18
C ASP A 90 -1.97 1.91 -13.86
N VAL A 91 -0.97 2.75 -14.16
CA VAL A 91 -1.09 4.20 -13.97
C VAL A 91 -2.18 4.75 -14.89
N SER A 92 -3.20 5.36 -14.29
CA SER A 92 -4.32 5.91 -15.05
C SER A 92 -3.93 7.04 -15.99
N TYR A 93 -4.56 7.03 -17.16
CA TYR A 93 -4.55 8.15 -18.08
C TYR A 93 -5.05 9.41 -17.37
N GLY A 94 -4.32 10.52 -17.52
CA GLY A 94 -4.62 11.78 -16.81
C GLY A 94 -3.81 12.00 -15.53
N THR A 95 -3.06 11.00 -15.04
CA THR A 95 -2.10 11.20 -13.94
C THR A 95 -1.09 12.28 -14.31
N SER A 96 -1.05 13.37 -13.53
CA SER A 96 -0.14 14.47 -13.78
C SER A 96 1.31 14.08 -13.50
N LEU A 97 2.25 14.73 -14.20
CA LEU A 97 3.69 14.55 -13.92
C LEU A 97 4.05 14.98 -12.49
N GLU A 98 3.35 15.95 -11.93
CA GLU A 98 3.56 16.43 -10.56
C GLU A 98 3.19 15.36 -9.53
N ASN A 99 2.07 14.65 -9.74
CA ASN A 99 1.68 13.52 -8.91
C ASN A 99 2.71 12.39 -8.98
N LEU A 100 3.20 12.04 -10.17
CA LEU A 100 4.28 11.06 -10.34
C LEU A 100 5.57 11.48 -9.64
N LYS A 101 5.97 12.76 -9.76
CA LYS A 101 7.15 13.31 -9.07
C LYS A 101 6.98 13.27 -7.56
N ALA A 102 5.78 13.56 -7.05
CA ALA A 102 5.49 13.53 -5.62
C ALA A 102 5.56 12.11 -5.03
N TYR A 103 5.03 11.12 -5.76
CA TYR A 103 5.21 9.71 -5.46
C TYR A 103 6.71 9.34 -5.37
N VAL A 104 7.49 9.64 -6.42
CA VAL A 104 8.93 9.34 -6.43
C VAL A 104 9.68 10.07 -5.32
N ARG A 105 9.32 11.33 -5.03
CA ARG A 105 9.90 12.13 -3.95
C ARG A 105 9.64 11.46 -2.60
N ALA A 106 8.40 11.04 -2.32
CA ALA A 106 8.06 10.34 -1.09
C ALA A 106 8.85 9.04 -0.92
N CYS A 107 9.05 8.26 -1.99
CA CYS A 107 9.89 7.05 -1.93
C CYS A 107 11.35 7.34 -1.56
N LYS A 108 11.90 8.49 -1.97
CA LYS A 108 13.29 8.89 -1.66
C LYS A 108 13.46 9.45 -0.25
N GLU A 109 12.45 10.17 0.24
CA GLU A 109 12.53 10.92 1.50
C GLU A 109 12.01 10.13 2.71
N THR A 110 11.19 9.10 2.50
CA THR A 110 10.59 8.34 3.60
C THR A 110 11.55 7.24 4.07
N PRO A 111 11.96 7.25 5.34
CA PRO A 111 12.72 6.13 5.91
C PRO A 111 11.88 4.85 5.93
N ILE A 112 12.51 3.72 5.62
CA ILE A 112 11.89 2.40 5.66
C ILE A 112 11.84 1.96 7.15
N PRO A 113 10.66 1.69 7.72
CA PRO A 113 10.54 1.14 9.07
C PRO A 113 11.16 -0.26 9.18
N ASP A 114 11.56 -0.63 10.39
CA ASP A 114 11.86 -2.03 10.71
C ASP A 114 10.54 -2.83 10.78
N TYR A 115 10.44 -3.88 9.97
CA TYR A 115 9.23 -4.70 9.83
C TYR A 115 9.28 -6.01 10.62
N ASP A 116 10.32 -6.23 11.44
CA ASP A 116 10.48 -7.48 12.19
C ASP A 116 9.34 -7.73 13.19
N ASN A 117 8.66 -6.68 13.65
CA ASN A 117 7.49 -6.78 14.51
C ASN A 117 6.23 -6.18 13.86
N ILE A 118 5.57 -7.02 13.05
CA ILE A 118 4.33 -6.68 12.34
C ILE A 118 3.21 -6.29 13.32
N GLU A 119 3.13 -6.88 14.52
CA GLU A 119 2.06 -6.60 15.47
C GLU A 119 2.15 -5.16 16.01
N ASP A 120 3.34 -4.71 16.38
CA ASP A 120 3.55 -3.36 16.87
C ASP A 120 3.33 -2.32 15.78
N MET A 121 3.75 -2.60 14.54
CA MET A 121 3.42 -1.75 13.39
C MET A 121 1.90 -1.59 13.20
N ILE A 122 1.12 -2.69 13.27
CA ILE A 122 -0.35 -2.62 13.17
C ILE A 122 -0.93 -1.81 14.34
N ARG A 123 -0.40 -1.94 15.56
CA ARG A 123 -0.83 -1.14 16.72
C ARG A 123 -0.58 0.36 16.48
N GLU A 124 0.57 0.74 15.97
CA GLU A 124 0.90 2.13 15.66
C GLU A 124 -0.02 2.73 14.59
N VAL A 125 -0.30 1.96 13.53
CA VAL A 125 -1.26 2.33 12.47
C VAL A 125 -2.65 2.54 13.06
N GLY A 126 -3.10 1.64 13.94
CA GLY A 126 -4.37 1.75 14.65
C GLY A 126 -4.46 3.02 15.50
N ALA A 127 -3.43 3.28 16.31
CA ALA A 127 -3.34 4.49 17.14
C ALA A 127 -3.31 5.77 16.29
N GLY A 128 -2.60 5.75 15.16
CA GLY A 128 -2.56 6.87 14.20
C GLY A 128 -3.92 7.18 13.60
N LYS A 129 -4.66 6.16 13.17
CA LYS A 129 -6.04 6.33 12.65
C LYS A 129 -6.99 6.88 13.72
N ALA A 130 -6.94 6.37 14.95
CA ALA A 130 -7.76 6.87 16.05
C ALA A 130 -7.50 8.36 16.34
N ARG A 131 -6.23 8.80 16.30
CA ARG A 131 -5.87 10.22 16.45
C ARG A 131 -6.45 11.10 15.33
N ARG A 132 -6.37 10.65 14.07
CA ARG A 132 -6.95 11.37 12.93
C ARG A 132 -8.46 11.52 13.05
N MET A 133 -9.18 10.42 13.32
CA MET A 133 -10.62 10.43 13.52
C MET A 133 -11.04 11.38 14.65
N LYS A 134 -10.28 11.42 15.74
CA LYS A 134 -10.52 12.37 16.85
C LYS A 134 -10.32 13.82 16.40
N ALA A 135 -9.26 14.12 15.66
CA ALA A 135 -9.00 15.46 15.13
C ALA A 135 -10.10 15.93 14.15
N GLU A 136 -10.56 15.06 13.26
CA GLU A 136 -11.65 15.31 12.32
C GLU A 136 -12.98 15.57 13.05
N SER A 137 -13.28 14.79 14.10
CA SER A 137 -14.47 14.98 14.93
C SER A 137 -14.46 16.27 15.75
N LEU A 138 -13.28 16.82 16.05
CA LEU A 138 -13.12 18.05 16.83
C LEU A 138 -13.02 19.31 15.95
N GLY A 139 -12.71 19.16 14.65
CA GLY A 139 -12.60 20.25 13.67
C GLY A 139 -13.88 20.58 12.91
N GLY A 140 -14.95 19.80 13.06
CA GLY A 140 -16.21 19.93 12.31
C GLY A 140 -17.20 20.98 12.82
N GLY A 141 -16.74 22.03 13.50
CA GLY A 141 -17.60 23.10 14.01
C GLY A 141 -17.25 24.45 13.41
N HIS A 142 -17.55 24.68 12.12
CA HIS A 142 -17.70 26.00 11.51
C HIS A 142 -18.99 25.97 10.66
#